data_AF-A0A1Q7NLM8-F1
#
_entry.id   AF-A0A1Q7NLM8-F1
#
_cell.length_a   1.000
_cell.length_b   1.000
_cell.length_c   1.000
_cell.angle_alpha   90.00
_cell.angle_beta   90.00
_cell.angle_gamma   90.00
#
_symmetry.space_group_name_H-M   'P 1'
#
loop_
_entity.id
_entity.type
_entity.pdbx_description
1 polymer ?
#
loop_
_entity_poly.entity_id
_entity_poly.type
_entity_poly.pdbx_seq_one_letter_code
_entity_poly.pdbx_strand_id
1 'polypeptide(L)'
;MKLRILTILAVVVSGVGMTVVYQAAASLDGTKPPHAVDTAGKAIPESSATQPDKPFILSKDSADPKWGEMKPEMAFDHSKHNTDAKHTIDGKTPTACVYCHHTEQPMPVAGQPYLKKSERTEVLTTDQLDKSKQPVNSCRKCHFQEASEETAEFPPKGVTYPKEVGKSPSGKLTNDNAYHTKCIDCHNAAMKRDPTLKAPQACADCHVKK
;
A
#
# COMPACT_ATOMS: atom_id res chain seq x y z
N MET A 1 7.12 64.68 50.31
CA MET A 1 7.07 65.75 49.29
C MET A 1 8.03 65.39 48.17
N LYS A 2 7.54 65.32 46.91
CA LYS A 2 8.29 65.35 45.64
C LYS A 2 9.20 64.16 45.24
N LEU A 3 8.59 63.26 44.48
CA LEU A 3 8.97 62.78 43.14
C LEU A 3 10.30 63.29 42.56
N ARG A 4 11.23 62.37 42.22
CA ARG A 4 12.06 62.46 41.00
C ARG A 4 12.40 61.06 40.44
N ILE A 5 12.06 60.95 39.16
CA ILE A 5 12.25 59.85 38.21
C ILE A 5 13.74 59.69 37.89
N LEU A 6 14.25 58.46 37.81
CA LEU A 6 15.33 58.14 36.87
C LEU A 6 15.16 56.72 36.31
N THR A 7 15.28 56.69 35.00
CA THR A 7 15.01 55.64 34.01
C THR A 7 16.02 54.49 34.10
N ILE A 8 15.56 53.23 34.13
CA ILE A 8 16.40 52.09 33.70
C ILE A 8 15.63 51.26 32.66
N LEU A 9 16.38 50.99 31.60
CA LEU A 9 16.05 50.54 30.27
C LEU A 9 15.48 49.10 30.24
N ALA A 10 14.56 48.87 29.31
CA ALA A 10 13.95 47.59 29.02
C ALA A 10 14.92 46.55 28.46
N VAL A 11 14.86 45.31 28.97
CA VAL A 11 15.07 44.08 28.21
C VAL A 11 14.19 42.99 28.84
N VAL A 12 12.94 42.89 28.39
CA VAL A 12 12.13 41.67 28.59
C VAL A 12 12.26 40.88 27.29
N VAL A 13 13.17 39.91 27.28
CA VAL A 13 13.26 38.93 26.19
C VAL A 13 12.02 38.05 26.26
N SER A 14 11.05 38.36 25.42
CA SER A 14 9.98 37.47 25.01
C SER A 14 10.57 36.26 24.28
N GLY A 15 10.82 35.17 25.02
CA GLY A 15 11.19 33.87 24.49
C GLY A 15 9.95 32.99 24.27
N VAL A 16 9.09 33.36 23.32
CA VAL A 16 8.18 32.41 22.68
C VAL A 16 8.96 31.83 21.49
N GLY A 17 9.31 30.54 21.54
CA GLY A 17 10.22 29.99 20.54
C GLY A 17 10.16 28.48 20.39
N MET A 18 9.08 28.03 19.75
CA MET A 18 8.99 26.79 18.97
C MET A 18 9.31 25.47 19.68
N THR A 19 8.30 24.90 20.34
CA THR A 19 8.12 23.46 20.28
C THR A 19 7.89 23.08 18.81
N VAL A 20 8.90 22.50 18.16
CA VAL A 20 8.72 21.80 16.89
C VAL A 20 7.90 20.56 17.21
N VAL A 21 6.58 20.72 17.20
CA VAL A 21 5.66 19.60 17.13
C VAL A 21 5.91 19.01 15.76
N TYR A 22 6.62 17.89 15.69
CA TYR A 22 6.54 16.99 14.55
C TYR A 22 5.06 16.59 14.46
N GLN A 23 4.27 17.37 13.72
CA GLN A 23 2.98 16.91 13.25
C GLN A 23 3.30 15.71 12.36
N ALA A 24 3.15 14.51 12.92
CA ALA A 24 2.99 13.32 12.10
C ALA A 24 1.91 13.67 11.08
N ALA A 25 2.30 13.77 9.81
CA ALA A 25 1.40 14.14 8.74
C ALA A 25 0.13 13.30 8.91
N ALA A 26 -0.99 13.97 9.21
CA ALA A 26 -2.26 13.30 9.47
C ALA A 26 -2.52 12.30 8.34
N SER A 27 -3.04 11.12 8.69
CA SER A 27 -3.48 10.15 7.71
C SER A 27 -4.46 10.83 6.76
N LEU A 28 -4.33 10.58 5.45
CA LEU A 28 -5.17 11.26 4.45
C LEU A 28 -6.67 10.97 4.67
N ASP A 29 -6.98 9.84 5.30
CA ASP A 29 -8.33 9.43 5.71
C ASP A 29 -8.66 9.68 7.19
N GLY A 30 -7.72 10.20 7.98
CA GLY A 30 -7.91 10.41 9.42
C GLY A 30 -7.96 9.13 10.27
N THR A 31 -7.73 7.94 9.71
CA THR A 31 -7.74 6.68 10.48
C THR A 31 -6.38 6.38 11.10
N LYS A 32 -6.38 5.63 12.20
CA LYS A 32 -5.16 5.10 12.82
C LYS A 32 -5.26 3.57 12.93
N PRO A 33 -4.40 2.81 12.23
CA PRO A 33 -3.39 3.29 11.29
C PRO A 33 -4.04 3.71 9.93
N PRO A 34 -3.37 4.55 9.09
CA PRO A 34 -3.93 5.06 7.83
C PRO A 34 -4.30 3.96 6.84
N HIS A 35 -5.47 4.04 6.19
CA HIS A 35 -5.76 3.22 5.00
C HIS A 35 -5.25 3.88 3.72
N ALA A 36 -5.35 3.13 2.63
CA ALA A 36 -5.15 3.69 1.30
C ALA A 36 -6.29 4.66 1.00
N VAL A 37 -5.99 5.74 0.27
CA VAL A 37 -6.98 6.72 -0.19
C VAL A 37 -6.88 6.90 -1.69
N ASP A 38 -7.97 7.25 -2.35
CA ASP A 38 -7.90 7.74 -3.72
C ASP A 38 -7.19 9.10 -3.79
N THR A 39 -6.88 9.57 -5.00
CA THR A 39 -6.27 10.89 -5.23
C THR A 39 -7.13 12.08 -4.80
N ALA A 40 -8.39 11.85 -4.40
CA ALA A 40 -9.26 12.87 -3.80
C ALA A 40 -9.32 12.76 -2.25
N GLY A 41 -8.54 11.87 -1.63
CA GLY A 41 -8.50 11.66 -0.19
C GLY A 41 -9.60 10.75 0.36
N LYS A 42 -10.39 10.10 -0.50
CA LYS A 42 -11.44 9.17 -0.06
C LYS A 42 -10.81 7.83 0.31
N ALA A 43 -11.13 7.32 1.50
CA ALA A 43 -10.69 6.00 1.95
C ALA A 43 -11.12 4.88 0.97
N ILE A 44 -10.19 3.97 0.69
CA ILE A 44 -10.43 2.77 -0.11
C ILE A 44 -11.05 1.69 0.80
N PRO A 45 -12.21 1.11 0.43
CA PRO A 45 -12.84 0.09 1.25
C PRO A 45 -12.05 -1.22 1.28
N GLU A 46 -12.26 -2.03 2.31
CA GLU A 46 -11.63 -3.36 2.44
C GLU A 46 -12.12 -4.37 1.39
N SER A 47 -13.24 -4.09 0.71
CA SER A 47 -13.70 -4.85 -0.45
C SER A 47 -14.59 -4.01 -1.36
N SER A 48 -14.65 -4.35 -2.64
CA SER A 48 -15.50 -3.66 -3.63
C SER A 48 -15.92 -4.59 -4.76
N ALA A 49 -17.17 -4.45 -5.22
CA ALA A 49 -17.68 -5.14 -6.41
C ALA A 49 -17.33 -4.42 -7.73
N THR A 50 -16.67 -3.26 -7.64
CA THR A 50 -16.25 -2.47 -8.79
C THR A 50 -14.78 -2.11 -8.69
N GLN A 51 -14.11 -2.03 -9.82
CA GLN A 51 -12.75 -1.50 -9.90
C GLN A 51 -12.74 -0.01 -9.52
N PRO A 52 -11.75 0.46 -8.74
CA PRO A 52 -11.55 1.89 -8.52
C PRO A 52 -11.32 2.64 -9.83
N ASP A 53 -12.03 3.75 -9.99
CA ASP A 53 -11.98 4.64 -11.15
C ASP A 53 -10.84 5.67 -11.05
N LYS A 54 -10.31 5.88 -9.85
CA LYS A 54 -9.20 6.80 -9.58
C LYS A 54 -7.96 6.05 -9.09
N PRO A 55 -6.76 6.58 -9.37
CA PRO A 55 -5.56 6.11 -8.72
C PRO A 55 -5.66 6.28 -7.20
N PHE A 56 -5.00 5.40 -6.46
CA PHE A 56 -4.93 5.50 -5.00
C PHE A 56 -3.49 5.52 -4.50
N ILE A 57 -3.31 6.29 -3.45
CA ILE A 57 -2.08 6.38 -2.69
C ILE A 57 -2.11 5.22 -1.69
N LEU A 58 -1.14 4.33 -1.81
CA LEU A 58 -0.96 3.23 -0.86
C LEU A 58 -0.65 3.79 0.54
N SER A 59 -1.02 3.04 1.58
CA SER A 59 -0.89 3.48 2.97
C SER A 59 0.56 3.83 3.36
N LYS A 60 0.70 4.55 4.48
CA LYS A 60 1.99 5.07 4.99
C LYS A 60 2.84 3.98 5.63
N ASP A 61 3.45 3.13 4.82
CA ASP A 61 4.06 1.90 5.31
C ASP A 61 5.59 1.96 5.45
N SER A 62 6.23 3.04 4.98
CA SER A 62 7.67 3.21 5.13
C SER A 62 8.08 3.48 6.58
N ALA A 63 8.63 2.44 7.23
CA ALA A 63 9.30 2.53 8.52
C ALA A 63 10.77 2.99 8.41
N ASP A 64 11.27 3.23 7.19
CA ASP A 64 12.63 3.69 6.96
C ASP A 64 12.80 5.14 7.47
N PRO A 65 13.89 5.44 8.20
CA PRO A 65 14.13 6.80 8.70
C PRO A 65 14.37 7.83 7.59
N LYS A 66 14.82 7.41 6.41
CA LYS A 66 15.13 8.26 5.23
C LYS A 66 13.94 8.40 4.28
N TRP A 67 13.01 7.45 4.25
CA TRP A 67 11.91 7.43 3.28
C TRP A 67 10.56 7.61 3.96
N GLY A 68 9.67 8.38 3.35
CA GLY A 68 8.34 8.68 3.84
C GLY A 68 7.23 7.99 3.05
N GLU A 69 6.07 8.63 3.04
CA GLU A 69 4.91 8.14 2.30
C GLU A 69 5.20 7.98 0.80
N MET A 70 4.39 7.17 0.13
CA MET A 70 4.42 7.06 -1.31
C MET A 70 4.18 8.45 -1.94
N LYS A 71 4.95 8.76 -2.99
CA LYS A 71 4.77 9.99 -3.75
C LYS A 71 3.38 10.00 -4.41
N PRO A 72 2.63 11.10 -4.36
CA PRO A 72 1.31 11.18 -5.01
C PRO A 72 1.34 10.85 -6.50
N GLU A 73 2.39 11.24 -7.22
CA GLU A 73 2.56 10.93 -8.65
C GLU A 73 2.82 9.45 -8.95
N MET A 74 3.14 8.66 -7.92
CA MET A 74 3.30 7.21 -8.01
C MET A 74 2.03 6.46 -7.59
N ALA A 75 0.90 7.15 -7.38
CA ALA A 75 -0.38 6.52 -7.04
C ALA A 75 -0.72 5.37 -8.00
N PHE A 76 -1.18 4.25 -7.44
CA PHE A 76 -1.47 3.04 -8.19
C PHE A 76 -2.77 3.21 -8.97
N ASP A 77 -2.71 2.93 -10.28
CA ASP A 77 -3.82 3.05 -11.22
C ASP A 77 -4.20 1.65 -11.75
N HIS A 78 -5.38 1.14 -11.34
CA HIS A 78 -5.85 -0.18 -11.78
C HIS A 78 -5.98 -0.26 -13.30
N SER A 79 -6.54 0.77 -13.94
CA SER A 79 -6.83 0.78 -15.37
C SER A 79 -5.54 0.64 -16.18
N LYS A 80 -4.46 1.32 -15.78
CA LYS A 80 -3.15 1.15 -16.41
C LYS A 80 -2.62 -0.27 -16.24
N HIS A 81 -2.69 -0.84 -15.03
CA HIS A 81 -2.10 -2.15 -14.74
C HIS A 81 -2.89 -3.34 -15.30
N ASN A 82 -4.17 -3.16 -15.66
CA ASN A 82 -4.97 -4.23 -16.24
C ASN A 82 -5.29 -4.07 -17.73
N THR A 83 -5.26 -2.86 -18.31
CA THR A 83 -5.59 -2.67 -19.75
C THR A 83 -4.40 -2.30 -20.65
N ASP A 84 -3.36 -1.63 -20.13
CA ASP A 84 -2.20 -1.28 -20.95
C ASP A 84 -1.18 -2.42 -20.95
N ALA A 85 -1.04 -3.08 -22.11
CA ALA A 85 -0.10 -4.19 -22.33
C ALA A 85 1.33 -3.88 -21.85
N LYS A 86 1.79 -2.63 -21.85
CA LYS A 86 3.14 -2.28 -21.34
C LYS A 86 3.29 -2.55 -19.85
N HIS A 87 2.21 -2.44 -19.09
CA HIS A 87 2.17 -2.61 -17.64
C HIS A 87 1.77 -4.02 -17.21
N THR A 88 1.50 -4.93 -18.15
CA THR A 88 1.10 -6.31 -17.85
C THR A 88 2.29 -7.23 -17.69
N ILE A 89 2.07 -8.40 -17.09
CA ILE A 89 3.14 -9.35 -16.73
C ILE A 89 3.88 -9.93 -17.95
N ASP A 90 3.20 -10.11 -19.07
CA ASP A 90 3.75 -10.69 -20.30
C ASP A 90 3.99 -9.65 -21.41
N GLY A 91 3.59 -8.40 -21.21
CA GLY A 91 3.72 -7.32 -22.18
C GLY A 91 2.70 -7.37 -23.32
N LYS A 92 1.70 -8.26 -23.25
CA LYS A 92 0.84 -8.62 -24.38
C LYS A 92 -0.62 -8.76 -23.99
N THR A 93 -0.91 -9.43 -22.89
CA THR A 93 -2.27 -9.74 -22.45
C THR A 93 -2.67 -8.87 -21.26
N PRO A 94 -3.91 -8.35 -21.22
CA PRO A 94 -4.48 -7.70 -20.05
C PRO A 94 -4.24 -8.50 -18.77
N THR A 95 -3.74 -7.85 -17.72
CA THR A 95 -3.49 -8.52 -16.44
C THR A 95 -4.82 -8.90 -15.81
N ALA A 96 -5.07 -10.20 -15.62
CA ALA A 96 -6.19 -10.68 -14.83
C ALA A 96 -6.06 -10.19 -13.36
N CYS A 97 -7.17 -9.84 -12.71
CA CYS A 97 -7.12 -9.26 -11.37
C CYS A 97 -6.54 -10.24 -10.34
N VAL A 98 -6.66 -11.56 -10.58
CA VAL A 98 -6.05 -12.62 -9.75
C VAL A 98 -4.53 -12.51 -9.62
N TYR A 99 -3.85 -11.82 -10.54
CA TYR A 99 -2.41 -11.64 -10.41
C TYR A 99 -2.05 -10.79 -9.20
N CYS A 100 -2.87 -9.79 -8.84
CA CYS A 100 -2.69 -8.99 -7.64
C CYS A 100 -3.58 -9.49 -6.49
N HIS A 101 -4.86 -9.73 -6.76
CA HIS A 101 -5.82 -10.29 -5.81
C HIS A 101 -5.70 -11.83 -5.78
N HIS A 102 -4.54 -12.32 -5.35
CA HIS A 102 -4.21 -13.75 -5.45
C HIS A 102 -5.08 -14.67 -4.57
N THR A 103 -5.86 -14.14 -3.62
CA THR A 103 -6.85 -14.94 -2.88
C THR A 103 -8.18 -15.07 -3.61
N GLU A 104 -8.36 -14.37 -4.74
CA GLU A 104 -9.57 -14.36 -5.57
C GLU A 104 -9.47 -15.32 -6.76
N GLN A 105 -8.53 -16.27 -6.74
CA GLN A 105 -8.33 -17.24 -7.82
C GLN A 105 -9.09 -18.55 -7.55
N PRO A 106 -9.64 -19.25 -8.56
CA PRO A 106 -10.36 -20.50 -8.32
C PRO A 106 -9.55 -21.58 -7.62
N MET A 107 -10.24 -22.41 -6.85
CA MET A 107 -9.66 -23.61 -6.26
C MET A 107 -9.78 -24.82 -7.20
N PRO A 108 -8.77 -25.71 -7.25
CA PRO A 108 -7.47 -25.57 -6.59
C PRO A 108 -6.59 -24.55 -7.33
N VAL A 109 -5.86 -23.74 -6.57
CA VAL A 109 -4.84 -22.88 -7.17
C VAL A 109 -3.76 -23.75 -7.79
N ALA A 110 -3.54 -23.62 -9.10
CA ALA A 110 -2.49 -24.33 -9.81
C ALA A 110 -1.13 -24.10 -9.13
N GLY A 111 -0.52 -25.17 -8.63
CA GLY A 111 0.79 -25.12 -7.95
C GLY A 111 0.78 -24.54 -6.53
N GLN A 112 -0.38 -24.17 -5.96
CA GLN A 112 -0.48 -23.66 -4.58
C GLN A 112 -1.67 -24.24 -3.80
N PRO A 113 -1.76 -25.58 -3.65
CA PRO A 113 -2.90 -26.25 -2.99
C PRO A 113 -3.03 -25.92 -1.49
N TYR A 114 -2.02 -25.28 -0.90
CA TYR A 114 -2.02 -24.83 0.49
C TYR A 114 -2.76 -23.50 0.70
N LEU A 115 -3.13 -22.78 -0.37
CA LEU A 115 -4.01 -21.62 -0.26
C LEU A 115 -5.43 -22.13 0.00
N LYS A 116 -5.88 -22.03 1.26
CA LYS A 116 -7.15 -22.63 1.72
C LYS A 116 -8.37 -21.73 1.57
N LYS A 117 -8.21 -20.52 1.01
CA LYS A 117 -9.27 -19.50 0.98
C LYS A 117 -9.39 -18.93 -0.43
N SER A 118 -10.40 -19.41 -1.15
CA SER A 118 -11.00 -18.73 -2.29
C SER A 118 -12.40 -19.26 -2.49
N GLU A 119 -13.32 -18.36 -2.81
CA GLU A 119 -14.74 -18.64 -3.07
C GLU A 119 -15.05 -18.56 -4.57
N ARG A 120 -14.06 -18.23 -5.41
CA ARG A 120 -14.28 -18.05 -6.85
C ARG A 120 -14.32 -19.38 -7.59
N THR A 121 -15.26 -19.51 -8.50
CA THR A 121 -15.37 -20.65 -9.42
C THR A 121 -14.68 -20.39 -10.76
N GLU A 122 -14.39 -19.13 -11.07
CA GLU A 122 -13.78 -18.68 -12.33
C GLU A 122 -12.66 -17.67 -12.07
N VAL A 123 -11.69 -17.59 -12.99
CA VAL A 123 -10.57 -16.67 -12.87
C VAL A 123 -11.10 -15.23 -12.91
N LEU A 124 -10.77 -14.44 -11.89
CA LEU A 124 -11.14 -13.03 -11.82
C LEU A 124 -10.41 -12.21 -12.90
N THR A 125 -11.17 -11.84 -13.93
CA THR A 125 -10.85 -10.83 -14.96
C THR A 125 -11.77 -9.63 -14.81
N THR A 126 -11.55 -8.54 -15.56
CA THR A 126 -12.48 -7.40 -15.60
C THR A 126 -13.89 -7.85 -16.01
N ASP A 127 -14.00 -8.64 -17.08
CA ASP A 127 -15.29 -9.18 -17.54
C ASP A 127 -15.99 -10.05 -16.48
N GLN A 128 -15.22 -10.86 -15.73
CA GLN A 128 -15.76 -11.70 -14.67
C GLN A 128 -16.25 -10.87 -13.48
N LEU A 129 -15.50 -9.83 -13.09
CA LEU A 129 -15.91 -8.89 -12.06
C LEU A 129 -17.23 -8.23 -12.44
N ASP A 130 -17.34 -7.78 -13.70
CA ASP A 130 -18.53 -7.11 -14.19
C ASP A 130 -19.77 -8.00 -14.24
N LYS A 131 -19.60 -9.28 -14.54
CA LYS A 131 -20.70 -10.26 -14.56
C LYS A 131 -21.11 -10.72 -13.16
N SER A 132 -20.13 -11.07 -12.32
CA SER A 132 -20.41 -11.69 -11.02
C SER A 132 -20.81 -10.68 -9.95
N LYS A 133 -20.26 -9.46 -10.02
CA LYS A 133 -20.37 -8.43 -8.97
C LYS A 133 -20.03 -8.94 -7.56
N GLN A 134 -19.32 -10.08 -7.46
CA GLN A 134 -18.81 -10.59 -6.20
C GLN A 134 -17.69 -9.67 -5.72
N PRO A 135 -17.78 -9.11 -4.49
CA PRO A 135 -16.77 -8.20 -3.98
C PRO A 135 -15.37 -8.79 -4.00
N VAL A 136 -14.41 -7.99 -4.48
CA VAL A 136 -12.98 -8.28 -4.47
C VAL A 136 -12.40 -7.69 -3.20
N ASN A 137 -11.64 -8.48 -2.46
CA ASN A 137 -11.00 -8.01 -1.22
C ASN A 137 -9.75 -7.18 -1.51
N SER A 138 -9.56 -6.10 -0.75
CA SER A 138 -8.32 -5.32 -0.76
C SER A 138 -7.22 -6.06 -0.01
N CYS A 139 -5.96 -5.68 -0.25
CA CYS A 139 -4.81 -6.26 0.44
C CYS A 139 -4.98 -6.18 1.97
N ARG A 140 -5.53 -5.05 2.46
CA ARG A 140 -5.68 -4.73 3.89
C ARG A 140 -6.65 -5.63 4.65
N LYS A 141 -7.49 -6.40 3.96
CA LYS A 141 -8.33 -7.43 4.61
C LYS A 141 -7.50 -8.58 5.20
N CYS A 142 -6.27 -8.77 4.73
CA CYS A 142 -5.38 -9.84 5.20
C CYS A 142 -3.96 -9.36 5.52
N HIS A 143 -3.50 -8.31 4.85
CA HIS A 143 -2.17 -7.73 4.99
C HIS A 143 -2.25 -6.43 5.80
N PHE A 144 -2.01 -6.51 7.10
CA PHE A 144 -2.21 -5.39 8.02
C PHE A 144 -1.01 -4.46 8.07
N GLN A 145 -1.18 -3.24 8.58
CA GLN A 145 -0.03 -2.41 8.89
C GLN A 145 0.73 -2.96 10.07
N GLU A 146 2.06 -2.83 10.07
CA GLU A 146 2.91 -3.24 11.20
C GLU A 146 2.49 -2.52 12.50
N ALA A 147 1.97 -1.29 12.40
CA ALA A 147 1.46 -0.52 13.53
C ALA A 147 0.03 -0.91 13.97
N SER A 148 -0.61 -1.89 13.33
CA SER A 148 -1.92 -2.39 13.74
C SER A 148 -1.78 -3.23 15.00
N GLU A 149 -2.73 -3.09 15.93
CA GLU A 149 -2.77 -3.93 17.12
C GLU A 149 -3.08 -5.38 16.74
N GLU A 150 -2.26 -6.32 17.23
CA GLU A 150 -2.52 -7.74 17.03
C GLU A 150 -3.71 -8.18 17.89
N THR A 151 -4.70 -8.81 17.28
CA THR A 151 -5.85 -9.38 17.99
C THR A 151 -6.07 -10.85 17.61
N ALA A 152 -7.02 -11.51 18.25
CA ALA A 152 -7.43 -12.86 17.86
C ALA A 152 -7.98 -12.92 16.42
N GLU A 153 -8.66 -11.86 15.99
CA GLU A 153 -9.26 -11.73 14.66
C GLU A 153 -8.30 -11.10 13.64
N PHE A 154 -7.37 -10.25 14.11
CA PHE A 154 -6.50 -9.43 13.27
C PHE A 154 -5.02 -9.77 13.46
N PRO A 155 -4.40 -10.46 12.48
CA PRO A 155 -2.97 -10.78 12.43
C PRO A 155 -2.09 -9.55 12.07
N PRO A 156 -0.74 -9.67 12.14
CA PRO A 156 -0.01 -10.14 10.96
C PRO A 156 0.84 -11.39 11.28
N LYS A 157 0.18 -12.53 11.51
CA LYS A 157 0.76 -13.88 11.48
C LYS A 157 1.21 -14.24 10.06
N GLY A 158 2.29 -15.00 9.95
CA GLY A 158 2.80 -15.51 8.67
C GLY A 158 2.14 -16.80 8.20
N VAL A 159 2.40 -17.15 6.94
CA VAL A 159 2.11 -18.46 6.34
C VAL A 159 3.33 -19.36 6.49
N THR A 160 3.14 -20.53 7.08
CA THR A 160 4.11 -21.63 7.00
C THR A 160 3.79 -22.47 5.78
N TYR A 161 4.77 -22.63 4.89
CA TYR A 161 4.61 -23.46 3.69
C TYR A 161 4.97 -24.92 3.99
N PRO A 162 4.33 -25.90 3.31
CA PRO A 162 4.78 -27.29 3.35
C PRO A 162 6.23 -27.42 2.90
N LYS A 163 6.99 -28.34 3.51
CA LYS A 163 8.44 -28.51 3.28
C LYS A 163 8.74 -28.82 1.81
N GLU A 164 7.83 -29.52 1.14
CA GLU A 164 7.92 -29.96 -0.25
C GLU A 164 7.94 -28.77 -1.23
N VAL A 165 7.41 -27.61 -0.82
CA VAL A 165 7.39 -26.39 -1.63
C VAL A 165 8.74 -25.65 -1.57
N GLY A 166 9.64 -26.01 -0.65
CA GLY A 166 10.97 -25.41 -0.52
C GLY A 166 10.96 -23.91 -0.19
N LYS A 167 9.82 -23.37 0.26
CA LYS A 167 9.66 -21.96 0.63
C LYS A 167 9.81 -21.76 2.13
N SER A 168 10.61 -20.78 2.53
CA SER A 168 10.66 -20.30 3.91
C SER A 168 9.31 -19.72 4.33
N PRO A 169 8.94 -19.75 5.63
CA PRO A 169 7.76 -19.07 6.13
C PRO A 169 7.71 -17.61 5.67
N SER A 170 6.52 -17.09 5.39
CA SER A 170 6.35 -15.76 4.76
C SER A 170 6.75 -14.58 5.65
N GLY A 171 7.06 -14.81 6.93
CA GLY A 171 7.12 -13.74 7.94
C GLY A 171 5.76 -13.08 8.15
N LYS A 172 5.73 -11.95 8.85
CA LYS A 172 4.49 -11.19 9.11
C LYS A 172 3.82 -10.79 7.79
N LEU A 173 2.52 -11.07 7.66
CA LEU A 173 1.71 -10.65 6.51
C LEU A 173 1.34 -9.17 6.65
N THR A 174 2.31 -8.29 6.47
CA THR A 174 2.06 -6.85 6.46
C THR A 174 1.73 -6.36 5.06
N ASN A 175 1.06 -5.21 4.96
CA ASN A 175 0.89 -4.51 3.69
C ASN A 175 2.21 -4.01 3.13
N ASP A 176 3.15 -3.56 3.97
CA ASP A 176 4.51 -3.22 3.58
C ASP A 176 5.18 -4.36 2.79
N ASN A 177 5.21 -5.56 3.38
CA ASN A 177 5.79 -6.73 2.73
C ASN A 177 5.03 -7.11 1.45
N ALA A 178 3.70 -7.01 1.46
CA ALA A 178 2.87 -7.33 0.30
C ALA A 178 3.14 -6.39 -0.87
N TYR A 179 3.19 -5.08 -0.64
CA TYR A 179 3.46 -4.09 -1.66
C TYR A 179 4.89 -4.22 -2.18
N HIS A 180 5.88 -4.26 -1.30
CA HIS A 180 7.28 -4.34 -1.72
C HIS A 180 7.56 -5.64 -2.48
N THR A 181 7.07 -6.78 -2.02
CA THR A 181 7.28 -8.04 -2.74
C THR A 181 6.53 -8.00 -4.08
N LYS A 182 5.24 -7.66 -4.08
CA LYS A 182 4.41 -7.82 -5.28
C LYS A 182 4.74 -6.78 -6.36
N CYS A 183 4.89 -5.51 -5.98
CA CYS A 183 5.17 -4.44 -6.91
C CYS A 183 6.58 -4.59 -7.49
N ILE A 184 7.59 -4.80 -6.63
CA ILE A 184 8.99 -4.88 -7.08
C ILE A 184 9.21 -6.13 -7.94
N ASP A 185 8.66 -7.30 -7.57
CA ASP A 185 8.81 -8.51 -8.38
C ASP A 185 8.20 -8.34 -9.78
N CYS A 186 7.02 -7.71 -9.87
CA CYS A 186 6.37 -7.46 -11.15
C CYS A 186 7.14 -6.44 -11.99
N HIS A 187 7.62 -5.36 -11.38
CA HIS A 187 8.43 -4.34 -12.06
C HIS A 187 9.76 -4.91 -12.55
N ASN A 188 10.43 -5.74 -11.74
CA ASN A 188 11.64 -6.47 -12.11
C ASN A 188 11.39 -7.39 -13.31
N ALA A 189 10.30 -8.17 -13.28
CA ALA A 189 9.94 -9.05 -14.39
C ALA A 189 9.65 -8.27 -15.67
N ALA A 190 8.93 -7.15 -15.58
CA ALA A 190 8.62 -6.28 -16.70
C ALA A 190 9.90 -5.69 -17.32
N MET A 191 10.81 -5.15 -16.51
CA MET A 191 12.08 -4.59 -17.00
C MET A 191 13.05 -5.65 -17.53
N LYS A 192 13.00 -6.87 -17.00
CA LYS A 192 13.76 -8.00 -17.56
C LYS A 192 13.21 -8.40 -18.93
N ARG A 193 11.90 -8.36 -19.11
CA ARG A 193 11.22 -8.65 -20.38
C ARG A 193 11.51 -7.56 -21.42
N ASP A 194 11.43 -6.31 -21.02
CA ASP A 194 11.64 -5.14 -21.87
C ASP A 194 12.51 -4.10 -21.14
N PRO A 195 13.82 -4.02 -21.46
CA PRO A 195 14.74 -3.09 -20.83
C PRO A 195 14.45 -1.60 -21.13
N THR A 196 13.55 -1.29 -22.06
CA THR A 196 13.15 0.09 -22.34
C THR A 196 12.13 0.63 -21.34
N LEU A 197 11.49 -0.27 -20.57
CA LEU A 197 10.56 0.11 -19.52
C LEU A 197 11.30 0.72 -18.33
N LYS A 198 10.64 1.69 -17.69
CA LYS A 198 11.14 2.41 -16.51
C LYS A 198 10.19 2.22 -15.34
N ALA A 199 10.01 0.97 -14.92
CA ALA A 199 9.18 0.66 -13.77
C ALA A 199 9.93 1.07 -12.49
N PRO A 200 9.24 1.62 -11.47
CA PRO A 200 9.90 2.07 -10.25
C PRO A 200 10.36 0.87 -9.41
N GLN A 201 11.63 0.85 -9.00
CA GLN A 201 12.23 -0.30 -8.30
C GLN A 201 12.95 0.11 -7.00
N ALA A 202 13.49 1.32 -6.97
CA ALA A 202 14.18 1.83 -5.80
C ALA A 202 13.20 2.54 -4.87
N CYS A 203 13.55 2.61 -3.57
CA CYS A 203 12.77 3.34 -2.57
C CYS A 203 12.51 4.78 -3.01
N ALA A 204 13.52 5.42 -3.59
CA ALA A 204 13.48 6.80 -4.08
C ALA A 204 12.54 7.00 -5.28
N ASP A 205 12.20 5.94 -6.00
CA ASP A 205 11.28 6.03 -7.13
C ASP A 205 9.86 6.22 -6.57
N CYS A 206 9.48 5.40 -5.59
CA CYS A 206 8.13 5.37 -5.00
C CYS A 206 7.90 6.32 -3.84
N HIS A 207 8.88 6.57 -2.98
CA HIS A 207 8.70 7.26 -1.69
C HIS A 207 9.26 8.68 -1.70
N VAL A 208 8.60 9.57 -0.97
CA VAL A 208 9.17 10.89 -0.65
C VAL A 208 10.40 10.70 0.24
N LYS A 209 11.44 11.51 0.03
CA LYS A 209 12.58 11.54 0.93
C LYS A 209 12.22 12.37 2.16
N LYS A 210 12.50 11.85 3.37
CA LYS A 210 12.39 12.57 4.64
C LYS A 210 13.60 13.46 4.87
#